data_AF-A0A537PXK7-F1
#
_entry.id   AF-A0A537PXK7-F1
#
_cell.length_a   1.000
_cell.length_b   1.000
_cell.length_c   1.000
_cell.angle_alpha   90.00
_cell.angle_beta   90.00
_cell.angle_gamma   90.00
#
_symmetry.space_group_name_H-M   'P 1'
#
loop_
_entity.id
_entity.type
_entity.pdbx_description
1 polymer ?
#
loop_
_entity_poly.entity_id
_entity_poly.type
_entity_poly.pdbx_seq_one_letter_code
_entity_poly.pdbx_strand_id
1 'polypeptide(L)'
;MMTDHLIHGDAAEVMAKFPAGSVDLIVTSPPYWTAVEYDDRARPWPSYEAYLDDLQRVWSECARVLRPNGKLCINAPLLPIPKKLIHQHTRHLKNIAADMEQEILRNTELARYGLFVWQKQTSKMMFGSYPFPGNILENNTVEFIHVYVKPGAPPKFPRRVKAANRLSRTEWLDLTQQVWFMYPQSCRPG
;
A
#
# COMPACT_ATOMS: atom_id res chain seq x y z
N MET A 1 -21.91 -17.70 11.03
CA MET A 1 -20.69 -17.79 10.20
C MET A 1 -19.60 -17.08 10.97
N MET A 2 -18.49 -17.75 11.27
CA MET A 2 -17.34 -17.06 11.86
C MET A 2 -16.85 -16.03 10.85
N THR A 3 -16.93 -14.77 11.26
CA THR A 3 -16.33 -13.63 10.59
C THR A 3 -14.88 -13.58 11.05
N ASP A 4 -13.96 -13.45 10.09
CA ASP A 4 -12.51 -13.29 10.28
C ASP A 4 -11.69 -14.60 10.33
N HIS A 5 -10.79 -14.75 9.35
CA HIS A 5 -9.84 -15.84 9.23
C HIS A 5 -8.43 -15.28 9.04
N LEU A 6 -7.46 -15.82 9.78
CA LEU A 6 -6.04 -15.59 9.55
C LEU A 6 -5.42 -16.87 9.00
N ILE A 7 -4.84 -16.78 7.80
CA ILE A 7 -4.19 -17.92 7.13
C ILE A 7 -2.70 -17.63 7.07
N HIS A 8 -1.90 -18.53 7.61
CA HIS A 8 -0.44 -18.46 7.57
C HIS A 8 0.09 -19.17 6.33
N GLY A 9 0.96 -18.50 5.57
CA GLY A 9 1.62 -19.05 4.38
C GLY A 9 2.11 -17.94 3.44
N ASP A 10 2.69 -18.35 2.31
CA ASP A 10 3.00 -17.45 1.21
C ASP A 10 1.70 -16.86 0.63
N ALA A 11 1.66 -15.54 0.50
CA ALA A 11 0.42 -14.83 0.14
C ALA A 11 -0.10 -15.22 -1.26
N ALA A 12 0.79 -15.40 -2.23
CA ALA A 12 0.40 -15.79 -3.58
C ALA A 12 -0.09 -17.26 -3.60
N GLU A 13 0.61 -18.17 -2.94
CA GLU A 13 0.21 -19.58 -2.86
C GLU A 13 -1.11 -19.80 -2.10
N VAL A 14 -1.34 -19.01 -1.04
CA VAL A 14 -2.61 -19.04 -0.30
C VAL A 14 -3.74 -18.50 -1.18
N MET A 15 -3.56 -17.33 -1.80
CA MET A 15 -4.60 -16.74 -2.66
C MET A 15 -4.90 -17.58 -3.90
N ALA A 16 -3.93 -18.31 -4.45
CA ALA A 16 -4.14 -19.23 -5.56
C ALA A 16 -5.23 -20.28 -5.30
N LYS A 17 -5.48 -20.60 -4.03
CA LYS A 17 -6.53 -21.55 -3.60
C LYS A 17 -7.93 -20.92 -3.56
N PHE A 18 -8.03 -19.59 -3.64
CA PHE A 18 -9.32 -18.90 -3.63
C PHE A 18 -9.94 -18.86 -5.03
N PRO A 19 -11.28 -18.94 -5.15
CA PRO A 19 -11.94 -18.79 -6.45
C PRO A 19 -11.67 -17.42 -7.09
N ALA A 20 -11.63 -17.37 -8.42
CA ALA A 20 -11.57 -16.09 -9.12
C ALA A 20 -12.85 -15.27 -8.82
N GLY A 21 -12.71 -13.96 -8.67
CA GLY A 21 -13.84 -13.07 -8.40
C GLY A 21 -14.54 -13.26 -7.05
N SER A 22 -13.88 -13.87 -6.06
CA SER A 22 -14.44 -14.11 -4.72
C SER A 22 -14.21 -12.96 -3.73
N VAL A 23 -13.39 -11.96 -4.07
CA VAL A 23 -12.98 -10.87 -3.17
C VAL A 23 -13.52 -9.53 -3.65
N ASP A 24 -14.06 -8.75 -2.70
CA ASP A 24 -14.69 -7.45 -2.95
C ASP A 24 -13.71 -6.28 -2.88
N LEU A 25 -12.83 -6.32 -1.88
CA LEU A 25 -11.90 -5.25 -1.52
C LEU A 25 -10.65 -5.90 -0.90
N ILE A 26 -9.48 -5.47 -1.36
CA ILE A 26 -8.18 -5.80 -0.77
C ILE A 26 -7.57 -4.49 -0.30
N VAL A 27 -7.19 -4.40 0.97
CA VAL A 27 -6.46 -3.27 1.54
C VAL A 27 -5.19 -3.82 2.15
N THR A 28 -4.04 -3.32 1.72
CA THR A 28 -2.76 -3.83 2.18
C THR A 28 -1.67 -2.76 2.17
N SER A 29 -0.59 -3.06 2.87
CA SER A 29 0.69 -2.38 2.77
C SER A 29 1.74 -3.50 2.57
N PRO A 30 2.48 -3.50 1.45
CA PRO A 30 3.40 -4.57 1.14
C PRO A 30 4.60 -4.56 2.11
N PRO A 31 5.27 -5.70 2.31
CA PRO A 31 6.57 -5.68 2.97
C PRO A 31 7.52 -4.80 2.16
N TYR A 32 8.19 -3.83 2.77
CA TYR A 32 9.09 -2.95 2.01
C TYR A 32 10.49 -3.55 1.88
N TRP A 33 11.08 -3.40 0.69
CA TRP A 33 12.40 -3.94 0.32
C TRP A 33 13.51 -3.74 1.37
N THR A 34 13.55 -2.59 2.03
CA THR A 34 14.58 -2.26 3.04
C THR A 34 14.05 -2.16 4.46
N ALA A 35 12.77 -2.46 4.72
CA ALA A 35 12.18 -2.33 6.06
C ALA A 35 12.43 -3.55 6.96
N VAL A 36 13.04 -4.61 6.44
CA VAL A 36 13.38 -5.80 7.22
C VAL A 36 14.84 -5.70 7.71
N GLU A 37 15.05 -4.89 8.75
CA GLU A 37 16.08 -5.16 9.76
C GLU A 37 15.37 -5.63 11.05
N TYR A 38 14.38 -6.52 10.90
CA TYR A 38 13.80 -7.24 12.02
C TYR A 38 14.62 -8.54 12.18
N ASP A 39 15.53 -8.52 13.14
CA ASP A 39 16.53 -9.54 13.43
C ASP A 39 17.61 -9.72 12.36
N ASP A 40 18.77 -10.23 12.77
CA ASP A 40 20.00 -10.53 12.01
C ASP A 40 19.83 -11.52 10.83
N ARG A 41 18.67 -11.53 10.18
CA ARG A 41 18.35 -12.38 9.04
C ARG A 41 18.76 -11.69 7.74
N ALA A 42 19.26 -12.49 6.81
CA ALA A 42 19.54 -12.04 5.45
C ALA A 42 18.29 -11.38 4.83
N ARG A 43 18.52 -10.39 3.97
CA ARG A 43 17.45 -9.77 3.17
C ARG A 43 16.66 -10.87 2.47
N PRO A 44 15.31 -10.84 2.49
CA PRO A 44 14.51 -11.88 1.85
C PRO A 44 14.69 -11.91 0.33
N TRP A 45 15.04 -10.78 -0.30
CA TRP A 45 15.28 -10.69 -1.74
C TRP A 45 16.76 -10.36 -2.06
N PRO A 46 17.35 -11.03 -3.07
CA PRO A 46 18.74 -10.79 -3.48
C PRO A 46 18.94 -9.47 -4.24
N SER A 47 17.88 -8.92 -4.85
CA SER A 47 17.90 -7.63 -5.55
C SER A 47 16.57 -6.88 -5.40
N TYR A 48 16.49 -5.66 -5.94
CA TYR A 48 15.24 -4.90 -5.96
C TYR A 48 14.26 -5.46 -7.01
N GLU A 49 14.77 -5.98 -8.11
CA GLU A 49 14.02 -6.62 -9.18
C GLU A 49 13.37 -7.90 -8.66
N ALA A 50 14.12 -8.75 -7.94
CA ALA A 50 13.57 -9.95 -7.32
C ALA A 50 12.46 -9.64 -6.29
N TYR A 51 12.53 -8.47 -5.64
CA TYR A 51 11.47 -7.98 -4.76
C TYR A 51 10.22 -7.57 -5.55
N LEU A 52 10.38 -6.85 -6.66
CA LEU A 52 9.25 -6.48 -7.52
C LEU A 52 8.60 -7.70 -8.16
N ASP A 53 9.39 -8.66 -8.64
CA ASP A 53 8.91 -9.91 -9.24
C ASP A 53 8.07 -10.71 -8.24
N ASP A 54 8.54 -10.81 -6.99
CA ASP A 54 7.82 -11.54 -5.95
C ASP A 54 6.50 -10.87 -5.58
N LEU A 55 6.50 -9.54 -5.42
CA LEU A 55 5.25 -8.79 -5.23
C LEU A 55 4.31 -8.90 -6.43
N GLN A 56 4.84 -8.95 -7.66
CA GLN A 56 4.03 -9.10 -8.86
C GLN A 56 3.27 -10.43 -8.89
N ARG A 57 3.82 -11.51 -8.31
CA ARG A 57 3.07 -12.77 -8.11
C ARG A 57 1.83 -12.54 -7.24
N VAL A 58 1.99 -11.80 -6.14
CA VAL A 58 0.89 -11.44 -5.23
C VAL A 58 -0.14 -10.56 -5.94
N TRP A 59 0.29 -9.55 -6.70
CA TRP A 59 -0.61 -8.64 -7.43
C TRP A 59 -1.43 -9.35 -8.50
N SER A 60 -0.84 -10.31 -9.18
CA SER A 60 -1.53 -11.14 -10.18
C SER A 60 -2.66 -11.95 -9.53
N GLU A 61 -2.39 -12.54 -8.36
CA GLU A 61 -3.43 -13.25 -7.60
C GLU A 61 -4.50 -12.31 -7.04
N CYS A 62 -4.12 -11.13 -6.52
CA CYS A 62 -5.07 -10.08 -6.13
C CYS A 62 -6.01 -9.72 -7.28
N ALA A 63 -5.48 -9.48 -8.48
CA ALA A 63 -6.27 -9.16 -9.66
C ALA A 63 -7.24 -10.29 -10.04
N ARG A 64 -6.79 -11.56 -9.94
CA ARG A 64 -7.62 -12.75 -10.23
C ARG A 64 -8.77 -12.91 -9.25
N VAL A 65 -8.50 -12.85 -7.95
CA VAL A 65 -9.51 -13.08 -6.90
C VAL A 65 -10.47 -11.90 -6.76
N LEU A 66 -10.09 -10.69 -7.19
CA LEU A 66 -11.02 -9.57 -7.23
C LEU A 66 -12.18 -9.84 -8.19
N ARG A 67 -13.39 -9.54 -7.74
CA ARG A 67 -14.58 -9.53 -8.59
C ARG A 67 -14.58 -8.30 -9.53
N PRO A 68 -15.42 -8.28 -10.58
CA PRO A 68 -15.66 -7.07 -11.37
C PRO A 68 -16.03 -5.88 -10.48
N ASN A 69 -15.41 -4.73 -10.75
CA ASN A 69 -15.50 -3.52 -9.93
C ASN A 69 -15.01 -3.72 -8.46
N GLY A 70 -14.25 -4.77 -8.17
CA GLY A 70 -13.51 -4.93 -6.91
C GLY A 70 -12.28 -4.01 -6.86
N LYS A 71 -11.81 -3.67 -5.66
CA LYS A 71 -10.73 -2.68 -5.45
C LYS A 71 -9.52 -3.31 -4.77
N LEU A 72 -8.33 -2.95 -5.25
CA LEU A 72 -7.05 -3.19 -4.59
C LEU A 72 -6.50 -1.84 -4.12
N CYS A 73 -6.35 -1.68 -2.81
CA CYS A 73 -5.78 -0.50 -2.17
C CYS A 73 -4.40 -0.86 -1.61
N ILE A 74 -3.35 -0.22 -2.12
CA ILE A 74 -1.97 -0.43 -1.70
C ILE A 74 -1.44 0.86 -1.09
N ASN A 75 -1.06 0.80 0.19
CA ASN A 75 -0.42 1.89 0.90
C ASN A 75 1.11 1.70 0.92
N ALA A 76 1.87 2.65 0.38
CA ALA A 76 3.33 2.58 0.34
C ALA A 76 4.01 3.97 0.42
N PRO A 77 5.16 4.10 1.12
CA PRO A 77 5.91 5.35 1.25
C PRO A 77 6.88 5.58 0.09
N LEU A 78 7.53 6.76 0.08
CA LEU A 78 8.87 6.87 -0.49
C LEU A 78 9.86 6.19 0.45
N LEU A 79 10.68 5.27 -0.06
CA LEU A 79 11.56 4.45 0.77
C LEU A 79 12.98 5.04 0.79
N PRO A 80 13.50 5.47 1.96
CA PRO A 80 14.91 5.84 2.06
C PRO A 80 15.79 4.61 1.92
N ILE A 81 16.75 4.66 1.00
CA ILE A 81 17.67 3.55 0.77
C ILE A 81 18.94 3.73 1.62
N PRO A 82 19.30 2.75 2.47
CA PRO A 82 20.51 2.81 3.27
C PRO A 82 21.79 3.01 2.43
N LYS A 83 22.71 3.86 2.91
CA LYS A 83 24.01 4.12 2.25
C LYS A 83 24.81 2.86 1.93
N LYS A 84 24.69 1.81 2.76
CA LYS A 84 25.37 0.52 2.54
C LYS A 84 24.95 -0.21 1.25
N LEU A 85 23.86 0.22 0.60
CA LEU A 85 23.32 -0.42 -0.61
C LEU A 85 23.53 0.40 -1.88
N ILE A 86 24.09 1.60 -1.77
CA ILE A 86 24.19 2.54 -2.88
C ILE A 86 25.60 3.12 -2.95
N HIS A 87 26.13 3.25 -4.17
CA HIS A 87 27.43 3.87 -4.41
C HIS A 87 27.27 5.35 -4.79
N GLN A 88 26.57 6.13 -3.95
CA GLN A 88 26.40 7.57 -4.14
C GLN A 88 26.52 8.34 -2.82
N HIS A 89 26.99 9.58 -2.89
CA HIS A 89 27.17 10.44 -1.72
C HIS A 89 25.85 11.03 -1.21
N THR A 90 24.91 11.31 -2.12
CA THR A 90 23.62 11.95 -1.85
C THR A 90 22.59 10.95 -1.33
N ARG A 91 21.58 11.47 -0.60
CA ARG A 91 20.42 10.68 -0.17
C ARG A 91 19.73 10.06 -1.39
N HIS A 92 19.34 8.80 -1.29
CA HIS A 92 18.53 8.11 -2.29
C HIS A 92 17.16 7.79 -1.70
N LEU A 93 16.10 8.21 -2.40
CA LEU A 93 14.73 7.83 -2.11
C LEU A 93 14.19 7.01 -3.27
N LYS A 94 13.72 5.81 -2.97
CA LYS A 94 13.10 4.93 -3.95
C LYS A 94 11.59 5.11 -3.90
N ASN A 95 10.99 5.47 -5.03
CA ASN A 95 9.54 5.58 -5.15
C ASN A 95 8.93 4.19 -5.42
N ILE A 96 8.90 3.34 -4.39
CA ILE A 96 8.39 1.97 -4.51
C ILE A 96 6.91 1.93 -4.91
N ALA A 97 6.13 2.95 -4.54
CA ALA A 97 4.72 3.06 -4.90
C ALA A 97 4.55 3.19 -6.43
N ALA A 98 5.35 4.04 -7.06
CA ALA A 98 5.34 4.20 -8.52
C ALA A 98 5.84 2.96 -9.26
N ASP A 99 6.91 2.32 -8.75
CA ASP A 99 7.45 1.10 -9.37
C ASP A 99 6.41 -0.04 -9.33
N MET A 100 5.74 -0.26 -8.19
CA MET A 100 4.64 -1.23 -8.09
C MET A 100 3.45 -0.86 -8.99
N GLU A 101 3.08 0.41 -9.09
CA GLU A 101 2.00 0.85 -9.98
C GLU A 101 2.30 0.48 -11.43
N GLN A 102 3.53 0.71 -11.89
CA GLN A 102 3.91 0.35 -13.25
C GLN A 102 3.79 -1.16 -13.50
N GLU A 103 4.27 -1.99 -12.57
CA GLU A 103 4.16 -3.45 -12.70
C GLU A 103 2.71 -3.93 -12.68
N ILE A 104 1.88 -3.38 -11.79
CA ILE A 104 0.46 -3.76 -11.69
C ILE A 104 -0.29 -3.39 -12.98
N LEU A 105 -0.13 -2.15 -13.47
CA LEU A 105 -0.84 -1.68 -14.66
C LEU A 105 -0.34 -2.35 -15.95
N ARG A 106 0.91 -2.80 -15.99
CA ARG A 106 1.49 -3.50 -17.14
C ARG A 106 1.10 -4.97 -17.18
N ASN A 107 1.10 -5.64 -16.04
CA ASN A 107 1.03 -7.11 -15.96
C ASN A 107 -0.32 -7.63 -15.43
N THR A 108 -1.30 -6.76 -15.19
CA THR A 108 -2.65 -7.15 -14.78
C THR A 108 -3.71 -6.40 -15.58
N GLU A 109 -4.97 -6.84 -15.50
CA GLU A 109 -6.12 -6.14 -16.09
C GLU A 109 -6.61 -4.94 -15.24
N LEU A 110 -5.98 -4.67 -14.09
CA LEU A 110 -6.42 -3.63 -13.19
C LEU A 110 -6.19 -2.23 -13.79
N ALA A 111 -7.14 -1.33 -13.58
CA ALA A 111 -7.04 0.07 -13.97
C ALA A 111 -6.85 0.97 -12.75
N ARG A 112 -6.20 2.12 -12.95
CA ARG A 112 -6.11 3.16 -11.91
C ARG A 112 -7.51 3.70 -11.61
N TYR A 113 -7.88 3.68 -10.34
CA TYR A 113 -9.15 4.23 -9.84
C TYR A 113 -8.94 5.52 -9.05
N GLY A 114 -7.88 5.60 -8.26
CA GLY A 114 -7.58 6.78 -7.45
C GLY A 114 -6.19 6.74 -6.84
N LEU A 115 -5.75 7.89 -6.36
CA LEU A 115 -4.53 8.06 -5.60
C LEU A 115 -4.82 9.01 -4.44
N PHE A 116 -4.65 8.51 -3.22
CA PHE A 116 -4.77 9.29 -2.00
C PHE A 116 -3.39 9.48 -1.37
N VAL A 117 -3.20 10.61 -0.70
CA VAL A 117 -1.98 10.92 0.05
C VAL A 117 -2.31 10.87 1.53
N TRP A 118 -1.69 9.95 2.26
CA TRP A 118 -1.77 9.93 3.70
C TRP A 118 -0.65 10.78 4.29
N GLN A 119 -1.00 11.95 4.82
CA GLN A 119 -0.11 12.79 5.59
C GLN A 119 0.01 12.22 7.02
N LYS A 120 1.04 11.41 7.25
CA LYS A 120 1.39 10.89 8.58
C LYS A 120 1.88 12.04 9.46
N GLN A 121 1.15 12.29 10.53
CA GLN A 121 1.63 13.18 11.57
C GLN A 121 2.73 12.46 12.37
N THR A 122 3.96 12.95 12.28
CA THR A 122 5.13 12.45 13.03
C THR A 122 5.71 13.56 13.88
N SER A 123 6.07 13.24 15.12
CA SER A 123 6.79 14.14 16.04
C SER A 123 8.31 14.04 15.90
N LYS A 124 8.83 13.10 15.11
CA LYS A 124 10.28 12.91 14.92
C LYS A 124 10.80 13.81 13.80
N MET A 125 11.74 14.69 14.13
CA MET A 125 12.55 15.41 13.14
C MET A 125 13.37 14.39 12.33
N MET A 126 13.28 14.48 11.00
CA MET A 126 14.17 13.71 10.13
C MET A 126 15.59 14.29 10.22
N PHE A 127 16.58 13.40 10.24
CA PHE A 127 17.98 13.73 10.45
C PHE A 127 18.51 14.78 9.45
N GLY A 128 19.28 15.72 9.97
CA GLY A 128 19.95 16.80 9.26
C GLY A 128 20.62 17.73 10.27
N SER A 129 21.52 18.61 9.82
CA SER A 129 22.08 19.63 10.70
C SER A 129 21.05 20.73 10.94
N TYR A 130 20.68 20.95 12.20
CA TYR A 130 19.83 22.06 12.63
C TYR A 130 20.57 22.84 13.74
N PRO A 131 20.56 24.19 13.74
CA PRO A 131 19.82 25.10 12.86
C PRO A 131 20.54 25.48 11.55
N PHE A 132 21.74 24.94 11.28
CA PHE A 132 22.55 25.28 10.11
C PHE A 132 22.68 24.09 9.14
N PRO A 133 21.66 23.82 8.30
CA PRO A 133 21.70 22.70 7.39
C PRO A 133 22.66 22.96 6.22
N GLY A 134 23.53 21.99 5.92
CA GLY A 134 24.27 21.96 4.65
C GLY A 134 23.39 21.58 3.47
N ASN A 135 22.27 20.87 3.71
CA ASN A 135 21.22 20.54 2.73
C ASN A 135 19.86 20.50 3.43
N ILE A 136 18.82 21.02 2.77
CA ILE A 136 17.43 20.86 3.22
C ILE A 136 16.95 19.47 2.77
N LEU A 137 16.59 18.63 3.72
CA LEU A 137 16.07 17.29 3.45
C LEU A 137 14.57 17.25 3.67
N GLU A 138 13.79 16.71 2.73
CA GLU A 138 12.35 16.60 2.97
C GLU A 138 12.06 15.59 4.09
N ASN A 139 11.09 15.97 4.94
CA ASN A 139 10.56 15.08 5.95
C ASN A 139 9.60 14.09 5.28
N ASN A 140 9.89 12.80 5.40
CA ASN A 140 9.14 11.74 4.75
C ASN A 140 7.86 11.44 5.54
N THR A 141 6.93 12.38 5.45
CA THR A 141 5.68 12.39 6.22
C THR A 141 4.49 11.85 5.44
N VAL A 142 4.66 11.55 4.16
CA VAL A 142 3.56 11.06 3.30
C VAL A 142 3.73 9.59 2.96
N GLU A 143 2.60 8.91 2.82
CA GLU A 143 2.49 7.65 2.07
C GLU A 143 1.43 7.80 0.99
N PHE A 144 1.54 6.97 -0.04
CA PHE A 144 0.63 6.95 -1.16
C PHE A 144 -0.27 5.74 -1.06
N ILE A 145 -1.58 5.97 -1.11
CA ILE A 145 -2.58 4.92 -1.21
C ILE A 145 -3.04 4.88 -2.66
N HIS A 146 -2.46 3.97 -3.44
CA HIS A 146 -2.91 3.69 -4.79
C HIS A 146 -4.15 2.81 -4.73
N VAL A 147 -5.19 3.20 -5.45
CA VAL A 147 -6.42 2.42 -5.60
C VAL A 147 -6.57 1.98 -7.03
N TYR A 148 -6.63 0.67 -7.22
CA TYR A 148 -6.88 0.01 -8.49
C TYR A 148 -8.28 -0.59 -8.51
N VAL A 149 -8.87 -0.67 -9.69
CA VAL A 149 -10.18 -1.29 -9.91
C VAL A 149 -10.08 -2.38 -10.97
N LYS A 150 -10.71 -3.53 -10.71
CA LYS A 150 -10.92 -4.54 -11.74
C LYS A 150 -12.04 -4.10 -12.67
N PRO A 151 -11.84 -4.05 -14.00
CA PRO A 151 -12.88 -3.68 -14.95
C PRO A 151 -14.15 -4.55 -14.82
N GLY A 152 -15.29 -3.96 -15.16
CA GLY A 152 -16.58 -4.63 -15.22
C GLY A 152 -17.64 -4.03 -14.29
N ALA A 153 -18.84 -4.58 -14.34
CA ALA A 153 -20.00 -3.99 -13.69
C ALA A 153 -19.98 -4.21 -12.16
N PRO A 154 -20.41 -3.21 -11.35
CA PRO A 154 -20.64 -3.41 -9.93
C PRO A 154 -21.72 -4.46 -9.66
N PRO A 155 -21.59 -5.26 -8.59
CA PRO A 155 -22.68 -6.12 -8.16
C PRO A 155 -23.89 -5.31 -7.68
N LYS A 156 -25.07 -5.90 -7.86
CA LYS A 156 -26.32 -5.35 -7.36
C LYS A 156 -26.55 -5.82 -5.93
N PHE A 157 -26.52 -4.90 -4.98
CA PHE A 157 -26.81 -5.19 -3.57
C PHE A 157 -28.28 -4.98 -3.22
N PRO A 158 -28.87 -5.86 -2.39
CA PRO A 158 -30.21 -5.66 -1.82
C PRO A 158 -30.32 -4.34 -1.05
N ARG A 159 -31.53 -3.75 -0.97
CA ARG A 159 -31.77 -2.47 -0.28
C ARG A 159 -31.27 -2.49 1.17
N ARG A 160 -31.43 -3.60 1.90
CA ARG A 160 -30.96 -3.76 3.28
C ARG A 160 -29.44 -3.61 3.42
N VAL A 161 -28.67 -4.13 2.46
CA VAL A 161 -27.20 -4.04 2.46
C VAL A 161 -26.78 -2.61 2.17
N LYS A 162 -27.42 -1.96 1.19
CA LYS A 162 -27.16 -0.54 0.89
C LYS A 162 -27.47 0.37 2.08
N ALA A 163 -28.56 0.12 2.80
CA ALA A 163 -28.96 0.88 3.98
C ALA A 163 -27.93 0.77 5.12
N ALA A 164 -27.31 -0.40 5.30
CA ALA A 164 -26.28 -0.61 6.31
C ALA A 164 -24.96 0.13 6.00
N ASN A 165 -24.74 0.58 4.76
CA ASN A 165 -23.56 1.33 4.32
C ASN A 165 -23.83 2.84 4.21
N ARG A 166 -24.84 3.36 4.93
CA ARG A 166 -25.20 4.78 4.89
C ARG A 166 -24.10 5.62 5.54
N LEU A 167 -23.59 6.60 4.81
CA LEU A 167 -22.71 7.65 5.32
C LEU A 167 -23.52 8.94 5.55
N SER A 168 -23.17 9.69 6.58
CA SER A 168 -23.55 11.09 6.69
C SER A 168 -22.83 11.94 5.64
N ARG A 169 -23.34 13.14 5.37
CA ARG A 169 -22.69 14.07 4.44
C ARG A 169 -21.28 14.43 4.89
N THR A 170 -21.07 14.59 6.19
CA THR A 170 -19.76 14.92 6.78
C THR A 170 -18.77 13.78 6.58
N GLU A 171 -19.15 12.54 6.91
CA GLU A 171 -18.29 11.36 6.67
C GLU A 171 -17.96 11.20 5.18
N TRP A 172 -18.94 11.40 4.30
CA TRP A 172 -18.70 11.30 2.86
C TRP A 172 -17.72 12.36 2.36
N LEU A 173 -17.87 13.62 2.79
CA LEU A 173 -16.95 14.70 2.42
C LEU A 173 -15.54 14.47 2.98
N ASP A 174 -15.41 13.89 4.18
CA ASP A 174 -14.13 13.55 4.79
C ASP A 174 -13.43 12.40 4.05
N LEU A 175 -14.13 11.28 3.84
CA LEU A 175 -13.59 10.09 3.18
C LEU A 175 -13.24 10.30 1.71
N THR A 176 -13.84 11.29 1.04
CA THR A 176 -13.58 11.58 -0.38
C THR A 176 -12.46 12.61 -0.59
N GLN A 177 -11.86 13.14 0.47
CA GLN A 177 -10.67 13.99 0.36
C GLN A 177 -9.51 13.20 -0.23
N GLN A 178 -8.70 13.84 -1.06
CA GLN A 178 -7.53 13.21 -1.65
C GLN A 178 -6.34 13.16 -0.68
N VAL A 179 -6.29 14.06 0.30
CA VAL A 179 -5.23 14.13 1.31
C VAL A 179 -5.85 13.84 2.67
N TRP A 180 -5.33 12.82 3.35
CA TRP A 180 -5.84 12.38 4.64
C TRP A 180 -4.88 12.75 5.77
N PHE A 181 -5.39 13.44 6.78
CA PHE A 181 -4.66 13.84 7.97
C PHE A 181 -4.98 12.90 9.11
N MET A 182 -4.31 11.73 9.14
CA MET A 182 -4.56 10.70 10.16
C MET A 182 -3.28 10.35 10.90
N TYR A 183 -3.39 10.13 12.21
CA TYR A 183 -2.28 9.64 13.02
C TYR A 183 -2.06 8.13 12.80
N PRO A 184 -0.81 7.67 12.67
CA PRO A 184 -0.50 6.24 12.79
C PRO A 184 -1.02 5.70 14.13
N GLN A 185 -1.44 4.44 14.16
CA GLN A 185 -1.95 3.81 15.39
C GLN A 185 -0.96 3.93 16.56
N SER A 186 0.35 3.81 16.27
CA SER A 186 1.44 3.94 17.25
C SER A 186 1.61 5.34 17.84
N CYS A 187 0.95 6.37 17.29
CA CYS A 187 1.07 7.77 17.70
C CYS A 187 -0.23 8.32 18.31
N ARG A 188 -1.26 7.50 18.50
CA ARG A 188 -2.47 7.92 19.23
C ARG A 188 -2.13 8.05 20.72
N PRO A 189 -2.40 9.20 21.37
CA PRO A 189 -2.39 9.28 22.82
C PRO A 189 -3.38 8.25 23.37
N GLY A 190 -2.96 7.47 24.37
CA GLY A 190 -3.84 6.59 25.13
C GLY A 190 -4.83 7.35 26.00
#